data_AF-A0A956FNE0-F1
#
_entry.id   AF-A0A956FNE0-F1
#
_cell.length_a   1.000
_cell.length_b   1.000
_cell.length_c   1.000
_cell.angle_alpha   90.00
_cell.angle_beta   90.00
_cell.angle_gamma   90.00
#
_symmetry.space_group_name_H-M   'P 1'
#
loop_
_entity.id
_entity.type
_entity.pdbx_description
1 polymer ?
#
loop_
_entity_poly.entity_id
_entity_poly.type
_entity_poly.pdbx_seq_one_letter_code
_entity_poly.pdbx_strand_id
1 'polypeptide(L)'
;MPDPVNVNTQTPAKSRAPWMILALLALVAGALLALRPAPEAPPDDPTPPPPSAAAAALLGDLDAGARLGDFEVEAVVGPGAEGRDPQAILIHVRDGDARLAVTIMPRDAAEHTPPMRTETHDLFFGHLQPEDARLDPGATDALLTAVAELVRAHE
;
A
#
# COMPACT_ATOMS: atom_id res chain seq x y z
N MET A 1 49.05 -19.43 -86.38
CA MET A 1 49.45 -18.34 -85.48
C MET A 1 48.24 -18.02 -84.62
N PRO A 2 48.32 -18.24 -83.30
CA PRO A 2 47.18 -18.19 -82.39
C PRO A 2 46.93 -16.76 -81.90
N ASP A 3 45.68 -16.41 -81.61
CA ASP A 3 45.38 -15.33 -80.66
C ASP A 3 44.34 -15.83 -79.64
N PRO A 4 44.58 -15.58 -78.34
CA PRO A 4 43.93 -16.31 -77.25
C PRO A 4 42.51 -15.82 -76.92
N VAL A 5 41.68 -16.79 -76.56
CA VAL A 5 40.36 -16.63 -75.94
C VAL A 5 40.50 -15.86 -74.63
N ASN A 6 39.81 -14.72 -74.53
CA ASN A 6 39.79 -13.88 -73.34
C ASN A 6 38.90 -14.53 -72.26
N VAL A 7 39.52 -15.06 -71.21
CA VAL A 7 38.85 -15.63 -70.04
C VAL A 7 38.47 -14.51 -69.09
N ASN A 8 37.20 -14.11 -69.10
CA ASN A 8 36.65 -13.16 -68.14
C ASN A 8 36.58 -13.82 -66.76
N THR A 9 37.49 -13.46 -65.87
CA THR A 9 37.52 -13.91 -64.47
C THR A 9 36.56 -13.06 -63.64
N GLN A 10 35.34 -13.55 -63.41
CA GLN A 10 34.48 -12.97 -62.37
C GLN A 10 35.02 -13.36 -61.00
N THR A 11 35.49 -12.35 -60.25
CA THR A 11 35.87 -12.49 -58.85
C THR A 11 34.60 -12.70 -58.01
N PRO A 12 34.52 -13.70 -57.12
CA PRO A 12 33.45 -13.75 -56.15
C PRO A 12 33.65 -12.61 -55.14
N ALA A 13 32.82 -11.57 -55.23
CA ALA A 13 32.74 -10.54 -54.21
C ALA A 13 32.33 -11.22 -52.90
N LYS A 14 33.27 -11.28 -51.95
CA LYS A 14 33.06 -11.76 -50.58
C LYS A 14 31.95 -10.95 -49.93
N SER A 15 30.75 -11.52 -49.93
CA SER A 15 29.56 -10.94 -49.32
C SER A 15 29.77 -10.85 -47.80
N ARG A 16 30.14 -9.66 -47.32
CA ARG A 16 30.14 -9.29 -45.89
C ARG A 16 28.71 -9.01 -45.37
N ALA A 17 27.69 -9.57 -46.03
CA ALA A 17 26.28 -9.31 -45.73
C ALA A 17 25.74 -9.91 -44.41
N PRO A 18 26.22 -11.03 -43.84
CA PRO A 18 25.50 -11.61 -42.70
C PRO A 18 25.69 -10.81 -41.40
N TRP A 19 26.84 -10.17 -41.22
CA TRP A 19 27.12 -9.38 -40.01
C TRP A 19 26.39 -8.04 -39.98
N MET A 20 26.21 -7.41 -41.14
CA MET A 20 25.42 -6.19 -41.23
C MET A 20 23.93 -6.44 -40.94
N ILE A 21 23.39 -7.58 -41.39
CA ILE A 21 22.00 -7.95 -41.11
C ILE A 21 21.79 -8.21 -39.61
N LEU A 22 22.75 -8.88 -38.94
CA LEU A 22 22.72 -9.08 -37.48
C LEU A 22 22.83 -7.77 -36.70
N ALA A 23 23.71 -6.85 -37.11
CA ALA A 23 23.83 -5.54 -36.48
C ALA A 23 22.55 -4.71 -36.65
N LEU A 24 21.92 -4.76 -37.83
CA LEU A 24 20.66 -4.06 -38.10
C LEU A 24 19.51 -4.67 -37.26
N LEU A 25 19.43 -6.00 -37.14
CA LEU A 25 18.45 -6.69 -36.30
C LEU A 25 18.63 -6.36 -34.81
N ALA A 26 19.87 -6.27 -34.32
CA ALA A 26 20.14 -5.87 -32.94
C ALA A 26 19.75 -4.40 -32.67
N LEU A 27 19.96 -3.51 -33.65
CA LEU A 27 19.57 -2.11 -33.56
C LEU A 27 18.05 -1.92 -33.61
N VAL A 28 17.35 -2.69 -34.46
CA VAL A 28 15.88 -2.69 -34.53
C VAL A 28 15.27 -3.31 -33.26
N ALA A 29 15.85 -4.39 -32.73
CA ALA A 29 15.42 -4.98 -31.46
C ALA A 29 15.65 -4.03 -30.28
N GLY A 30 16.79 -3.32 -30.25
CA GLY A 30 17.07 -2.29 -29.26
C GLY A 30 16.13 -1.08 -29.37
N ALA A 31 15.84 -0.63 -30.59
CA ALA A 31 14.89 0.45 -30.84
C ALA A 31 13.45 0.06 -30.45
N LEU A 32 13.03 -1.19 -30.71
CA LEU A 32 11.72 -1.70 -30.29
C LEU A 32 11.61 -1.86 -28.76
N LEU A 33 12.71 -2.17 -28.06
CA LEU A 33 12.73 -2.13 -26.59
C LEU A 33 12.69 -0.70 -26.03
N ALA A 34 13.32 0.27 -26.71
CA ALA A 34 13.29 1.69 -26.33
C ALA A 34 11.94 2.37 -26.65
N LEU A 35 11.17 1.81 -27.59
CA LEU A 35 9.78 2.19 -27.87
C LEU A 35 8.78 1.51 -26.92
N ARG A 36 9.24 0.87 -25.84
CA ARG A 36 8.32 0.60 -24.73
C ARG A 36 7.77 1.96 -24.30
N PRO A 37 6.45 2.20 -24.43
CA PRO A 37 5.89 3.39 -23.85
C PRO A 37 6.31 3.38 -22.39
N ALA A 38 6.92 4.48 -21.93
CA ALA A 38 6.92 4.75 -20.51
C ALA A 38 5.48 4.52 -20.05
N PRO A 39 5.24 3.79 -18.95
CA PRO A 39 3.89 3.74 -18.40
C PRO A 39 3.46 5.19 -18.30
N GLU A 40 2.46 5.59 -19.09
CA GLU A 40 1.79 6.85 -18.87
C GLU A 40 1.37 6.77 -17.41
N ALA A 41 2.03 7.56 -16.56
CA ALA A 41 1.58 7.75 -15.21
C ALA A 41 0.11 8.13 -15.37
N PRO A 42 -0.84 7.34 -14.81
CA PRO A 42 -2.21 7.77 -14.75
C PRO A 42 -2.24 9.21 -14.21
N PRO A 43 -3.20 10.06 -14.65
CA PRO A 43 -3.39 11.35 -13.99
C PRO A 43 -3.34 11.13 -12.48
N ASP A 44 -2.65 12.00 -11.74
CA ASP A 44 -2.45 11.93 -10.29
C ASP A 44 -3.78 11.70 -9.55
N ASP A 45 -4.28 10.45 -9.57
CA ASP A 45 -5.11 9.91 -8.53
C ASP A 45 -4.17 9.90 -7.33
N PRO A 46 -4.51 10.62 -6.25
CA PRO A 46 -3.67 10.63 -5.07
C PRO A 46 -3.43 9.17 -4.71
N THR A 47 -2.19 8.72 -4.88
CA THR A 47 -1.82 7.36 -4.51
C THR A 47 -2.26 7.23 -3.06
N PRO A 48 -3.20 6.34 -2.73
CA PRO A 48 -3.70 6.25 -1.37
C PRO A 48 -2.47 6.08 -0.47
N PRO A 49 -2.37 6.88 0.60
CA PRO A 49 -1.20 6.85 1.46
C PRO A 49 -0.92 5.39 1.82
N PRO A 50 0.37 4.99 1.93
CA PRO A 50 0.68 3.66 2.42
C PRO A 50 -0.12 3.44 3.72
N PRO A 51 -0.61 2.23 4.00
CA PRO A 51 -1.59 2.02 5.06
C PRO A 51 -1.13 2.55 6.42
N SER A 52 0.17 2.58 6.69
CA SER A 52 0.75 3.26 7.85
C SER A 52 0.57 4.79 7.85
N ALA A 53 0.65 5.46 6.70
CA ALA A 53 0.45 6.90 6.55
C ALA A 53 -1.02 7.30 6.62
N ALA A 54 -1.97 6.44 6.23
CA ALA A 54 -3.40 6.69 6.46
C ALA A 54 -3.74 6.71 7.96
N ALA A 55 -3.19 5.76 8.72
CA ALA A 55 -3.35 5.74 10.16
C ALA A 55 -2.68 6.94 10.84
N ALA A 56 -1.46 7.30 10.43
CA ALA A 56 -0.76 8.49 10.95
C ALA A 56 -1.48 9.80 10.61
N ALA A 57 -2.11 9.90 9.44
CA ALA A 57 -2.88 11.08 9.07
C ALA A 57 -4.08 11.29 10.01
N LEU A 58 -4.76 10.20 10.42
CA LEU A 58 -5.96 10.27 11.24
C LEU A 58 -5.69 10.30 12.75
N LEU A 59 -4.58 9.70 13.18
CA LEU A 59 -4.23 9.53 14.60
C LEU A 59 -3.05 10.41 15.03
N GLY A 60 -2.47 11.19 14.12
CA GLY A 60 -1.28 11.99 14.37
C GLY A 60 -0.08 11.12 14.76
N ASP A 61 0.68 11.59 15.75
CA ASP A 61 1.85 10.89 16.30
C ASP A 61 1.49 9.81 17.36
N LEU A 62 0.33 9.15 17.21
CA LEU A 62 -0.06 8.07 18.11
C LEU A 62 0.80 6.83 17.90
N ASP A 63 1.83 6.69 18.72
CA ASP A 63 2.77 5.58 18.68
C ASP A 63 2.53 4.55 19.80
N ALA A 64 3.15 3.37 19.65
CA ALA A 64 3.20 2.37 20.71
C ALA A 64 3.85 2.95 21.99
N GLY A 65 3.25 2.65 23.14
CA GLY A 65 3.60 3.22 24.45
C GLY A 65 2.87 4.52 24.79
N ALA A 66 2.15 5.14 23.85
CA ALA A 66 1.28 6.27 24.13
C ALA A 66 0.12 5.88 25.06
N ARG A 67 -0.43 6.86 25.78
CA ARG A 67 -1.54 6.65 26.74
C ARG A 67 -2.84 7.24 26.20
N LEU A 68 -3.88 6.41 26.19
CA LEU A 68 -5.26 6.80 25.92
C LEU A 68 -6.09 6.54 27.18
N GLY A 69 -6.09 7.54 28.08
CA GLY A 69 -6.63 7.39 29.43
C GLY A 69 -5.87 6.32 30.23
N ASP A 70 -6.58 5.29 30.66
CA ASP A 70 -6.00 4.18 31.43
C ASP A 70 -5.32 3.11 30.57
N PHE A 71 -5.48 3.18 29.25
CA PHE A 71 -4.91 2.22 28.31
C PHE A 71 -3.57 2.68 27.73
N GLU A 72 -2.66 1.74 27.54
CA GLU A 72 -1.42 1.91 26.79
C GLU A 72 -1.58 1.36 25.37
N VAL A 73 -1.15 2.10 24.36
CA VAL A 73 -1.17 1.65 22.97
C VAL A 73 -0.07 0.60 22.76
N GLU A 74 -0.44 -0.61 22.34
CA GLU A 74 0.52 -1.66 21.96
C GLU A 74 0.92 -1.53 20.49
N ALA A 75 -0.03 -1.23 19.61
CA ALA A 75 0.19 -1.10 18.18
C ALA A 75 -0.90 -0.27 17.50
N VAL A 76 -0.52 0.39 16.41
CA VAL A 76 -1.45 0.97 15.44
C VAL A 76 -1.24 0.25 14.12
N VAL A 77 -2.32 -0.29 13.58
CA VAL A 77 -2.33 -1.12 12.38
C VAL A 77 -3.18 -0.42 11.33
N GLY A 78 -2.55 -0.10 10.20
CA GLY A 78 -3.19 0.64 9.12
C GLY A 78 -4.19 -0.19 8.29
N PRO A 79 -4.89 0.46 7.34
CA PRO A 79 -5.90 -0.16 6.49
C PRO A 79 -5.38 -1.39 5.72
N GLY A 80 -6.17 -2.46 5.65
CA GLY A 80 -5.83 -3.67 4.89
C GLY A 80 -4.65 -4.48 5.44
N ALA A 81 -4.07 -4.07 6.57
CA ALA A 81 -3.18 -4.94 7.32
C ALA A 81 -3.97 -6.07 8.01
N GLU A 82 -3.32 -7.21 8.20
CA GLU A 82 -3.89 -8.42 8.80
C GLU A 82 -5.06 -9.07 8.04
N GLY A 83 -5.27 -8.71 6.76
CA GLY A 83 -6.31 -9.32 5.92
C GLY A 83 -7.74 -9.02 6.38
N ARG A 84 -7.91 -7.97 7.20
CA ARG A 84 -9.21 -7.40 7.57
C ARG A 84 -9.71 -6.44 6.48
N ASP A 85 -10.81 -5.77 6.79
CA ASP A 85 -11.39 -4.70 5.96
C ASP A 85 -10.29 -3.75 5.44
N PRO A 86 -10.24 -3.48 4.12
CA PRO A 86 -9.17 -2.71 3.50
C PRO A 86 -9.13 -1.25 3.94
N GLN A 87 -10.16 -0.75 4.64
CA GLN A 87 -10.25 0.63 5.10
C GLN A 87 -10.20 0.76 6.63
N ALA A 88 -10.18 -0.34 7.38
CA ALA A 88 -10.18 -0.30 8.83
C ALA A 88 -8.79 -0.04 9.41
N ILE A 89 -8.70 0.94 10.30
CA ILE A 89 -7.53 1.16 11.16
C ILE A 89 -7.80 0.48 12.50
N LEU A 90 -6.82 -0.26 13.04
CA LEU A 90 -6.92 -0.90 14.35
C LEU A 90 -5.91 -0.26 15.31
N ILE A 91 -6.37 0.01 16.53
CA ILE A 91 -5.51 0.43 17.64
C ILE A 91 -5.59 -0.67 18.70
N HIS A 92 -4.49 -1.40 18.88
CA HIS A 92 -4.38 -2.39 19.95
C HIS A 92 -3.95 -1.66 21.21
N VAL A 93 -4.70 -1.83 22.30
CA VAL A 93 -4.39 -1.20 23.57
C VAL A 93 -4.47 -2.20 24.71
N ARG A 94 -3.79 -1.88 25.81
CA ARG A 94 -3.69 -2.72 27.00
C ARG A 94 -3.95 -1.93 28.28
N ASP A 95 -4.69 -2.54 29.20
CA ASP A 95 -4.81 -2.13 30.59
C ASP A 95 -4.53 -3.32 31.51
N GLY A 96 -3.40 -3.27 32.22
CA GLY A 96 -2.88 -4.42 32.98
C GLY A 96 -2.67 -5.65 32.08
N ASP A 97 -3.45 -6.71 32.32
CA ASP A 97 -3.45 -7.95 31.55
C ASP A 97 -4.53 -7.97 30.46
N ALA A 98 -5.48 -7.02 30.48
CA ALA A 98 -6.55 -6.91 29.50
C ALA A 98 -6.03 -6.22 28.24
N ARG A 99 -6.29 -6.81 27.07
CA ARG A 99 -5.95 -6.26 25.75
C ARG A 99 -7.20 -6.16 24.92
N LEU A 100 -7.34 -5.08 24.17
CA LEU A 100 -8.49 -4.86 23.30
C LEU A 100 -8.04 -4.16 22.02
N ALA A 101 -8.87 -4.25 20.99
CA ALA A 101 -8.68 -3.51 19.74
C ALA A 101 -9.81 -2.50 19.56
N VAL A 102 -9.46 -1.25 19.28
CA VAL A 102 -10.38 -0.23 18.76
C VAL A 102 -10.26 -0.24 17.25
N THR A 103 -11.39 -0.38 16.56
CA THR A 103 -11.47 -0.34 15.10
C THR A 103 -12.06 0.99 14.67
N ILE A 104 -11.40 1.68 13.76
CA ILE A 104 -11.88 2.91 13.12
C ILE A 104 -12.15 2.59 11.66
N MET A 105 -13.38 2.85 11.23
CA MET A 105 -13.82 2.61 9.85
C MET A 105 -14.43 3.88 9.28
N PRO A 106 -14.43 4.06 7.95
CA PRO A 106 -15.23 5.09 7.33
C PRO A 106 -16.70 4.97 7.75
N ARG A 107 -17.39 6.10 7.81
CA ARG A 107 -18.78 6.15 8.23
C ARG A 107 -19.68 5.25 7.38
N ASP A 108 -20.57 4.52 8.04
CA ASP A 108 -21.53 3.61 7.44
C ASP A 108 -20.89 2.46 6.63
N ALA A 109 -19.58 2.20 6.81
CA ALA A 109 -18.89 1.08 6.17
C ALA A 109 -19.23 -0.29 6.79
N ALA A 110 -19.69 -0.31 8.05
CA ALA A 110 -20.11 -1.53 8.74
C ALA A 110 -21.63 -1.60 8.86
N GLU A 111 -22.19 -2.83 8.79
CA GLU A 111 -23.64 -3.06 8.93
C GLU A 111 -24.15 -2.86 10.36
N HIS A 112 -23.26 -2.94 11.35
CA HIS A 112 -23.62 -2.82 12.76
C HIS A 112 -23.62 -1.36 13.22
N THR A 113 -24.52 -1.01 14.15
CA THR A 113 -24.52 0.32 14.77
C THR A 113 -23.27 0.50 15.62
N PRO A 114 -22.43 1.51 15.36
CA PRO A 114 -21.23 1.74 16.16
C PRO A 114 -21.58 2.30 17.54
N PRO A 115 -20.79 1.96 18.57
CA PRO A 115 -20.90 2.58 19.89
C PRO A 115 -20.55 4.07 19.86
N MET A 116 -19.68 4.52 18.96
CA MET A 116 -19.30 5.93 18.85
C MET A 116 -19.07 6.35 17.39
N ARG A 117 -19.34 7.63 17.09
CA ARG A 117 -19.19 8.21 15.76
C ARG A 117 -18.49 9.56 15.79
N THR A 118 -17.76 9.85 14.74
CA THR A 118 -17.19 11.16 14.40
C THR A 118 -17.90 11.72 13.17
N GLU A 119 -17.37 12.77 12.53
CA GLU A 119 -17.99 13.30 11.31
C GLU A 119 -17.87 12.29 10.17
N THR A 120 -16.68 11.70 10.00
CA THR A 120 -16.36 10.85 8.84
C THR A 120 -16.06 9.40 9.19
N HIS A 121 -15.94 9.04 10.48
CA HIS A 121 -15.64 7.67 10.91
C HIS A 121 -16.61 7.10 11.95
N ASP A 122 -16.83 5.79 11.85
CA ASP A 122 -17.49 4.95 12.84
C ASP A 122 -16.42 4.21 13.67
N LEU A 123 -16.59 4.22 15.00
CA LEU A 123 -15.65 3.63 15.95
C LEU A 123 -16.29 2.42 16.63
N PHE A 124 -15.55 1.32 16.67
CA PHE A 124 -15.92 0.08 17.34
C PHE A 124 -14.82 -0.35 18.30
N PHE A 125 -15.15 -1.21 19.27
CA PHE A 125 -14.16 -1.90 20.07
C PHE A 125 -14.46 -3.40 20.07
N GLY A 126 -13.43 -4.21 20.21
CA GLY A 126 -13.56 -5.67 20.26
C GLY A 126 -12.26 -6.37 20.64
N HIS A 127 -12.27 -7.70 20.51
CA HIS A 127 -11.12 -8.56 20.77
C HIS A 127 -10.49 -8.38 22.15
N LEU A 128 -11.27 -8.65 23.19
CA LEU A 128 -10.77 -8.66 24.55
C LEU A 128 -9.94 -9.92 24.81
N GLN A 129 -8.70 -9.77 25.27
CA GLN A 129 -7.86 -10.85 25.77
C GLN A 129 -7.40 -10.56 27.21
N PRO A 130 -7.35 -11.58 28.08
CA PRO A 130 -7.96 -12.90 27.88
C PRO A 130 -9.49 -12.79 27.73
N GLU A 131 -10.14 -13.79 27.12
CA GLU A 131 -11.57 -13.72 26.78
C GLU A 131 -12.49 -13.56 28.01
N ASP A 132 -12.01 -13.93 29.19
CA ASP A 132 -12.69 -13.78 30.48
C ASP A 132 -12.38 -12.46 31.20
N ALA A 133 -11.48 -11.63 30.66
CA ALA A 133 -11.25 -10.30 31.19
C ALA A 133 -12.56 -9.51 31.16
N ARG A 134 -12.75 -8.68 32.18
CA ARG A 134 -13.86 -7.74 32.25
C ARG A 134 -13.30 -6.35 32.24
N LEU A 135 -13.65 -5.59 31.22
CA LEU A 135 -13.40 -4.17 31.21
C LEU A 135 -14.52 -3.44 31.95
N ASP A 136 -14.14 -2.42 32.68
CA ASP A 136 -15.11 -1.47 33.19
C ASP A 136 -15.81 -0.77 32.00
N PRO A 137 -17.15 -0.70 31.98
CA PRO A 137 -17.87 -0.02 30.89
C PRO A 137 -17.48 1.45 30.75
N GLY A 138 -17.19 2.14 31.86
CA GLY A 138 -16.75 3.53 31.86
C GLY A 138 -15.34 3.70 31.28
N ALA A 139 -14.43 2.76 31.56
CA ALA A 139 -13.11 2.74 30.93
C ALA A 139 -13.19 2.58 29.40
N THR A 140 -14.09 1.72 28.93
CA THR A 140 -14.29 1.50 27.49
C THR A 140 -14.88 2.75 26.81
N ASP A 141 -15.85 3.41 27.44
CA ASP A 141 -16.44 4.65 26.92
C ASP A 141 -15.43 5.81 26.91
N ALA A 142 -14.62 5.93 27.97
CA ALA A 142 -13.53 6.90 28.04
C ALA A 142 -12.48 6.68 26.95
N LEU A 143 -12.13 5.42 26.68
CA LEU A 143 -11.21 5.07 25.60
C LEU A 143 -11.78 5.46 24.22
N LEU A 144 -13.02 5.08 23.91
CA LEU A 144 -13.66 5.45 22.65
C LEU A 144 -13.75 6.97 22.50
N THR A 145 -14.07 7.68 23.58
CA THR A 145 -14.10 9.15 23.60
C THR A 145 -12.74 9.74 23.26
N ALA A 146 -11.67 9.25 23.90
CA ALA A 146 -10.31 9.72 23.63
C ALA A 146 -9.88 9.46 22.17
N VAL A 147 -10.21 8.28 21.62
CA VAL A 147 -9.92 7.98 20.21
C VAL A 147 -10.76 8.87 19.29
N ALA A 148 -12.04 9.10 19.59
CA ALA A 148 -12.89 9.97 18.79
C ALA A 148 -12.42 11.43 18.81
N GLU A 149 -11.92 11.93 19.93
CA GLU A 149 -11.29 13.26 20.02
C GLU A 149 -10.03 13.35 19.17
N LEU A 150 -9.18 12.31 19.22
CA LEU A 150 -7.97 12.24 18.42
C LEU A 150 -8.27 12.25 16.92
N VAL A 151 -9.26 11.44 16.50
CA VAL A 151 -9.73 11.38 15.12
C VAL A 151 -10.26 12.75 14.70
N ARG A 152 -11.19 13.36 15.46
CA ARG A 152 -11.76 14.69 15.15
C ARG A 152 -10.72 15.79 15.04
N ALA A 153 -9.58 15.68 15.74
CA ALA A 153 -8.53 16.67 15.65
C ALA A 153 -7.77 16.63 14.30
N HIS A 154 -7.92 15.55 13.52
CA HIS A 154 -7.21 15.31 12.26
C HIS A 154 -8.12 14.95 11.08
N GLU A 155 -9.44 14.99 11.27
CA GLU A 155 -10.44 15.00 10.19
C GLU A 155 -10.45 16.36 9.47
#